data_AF-A0A661PG06-F1
#
_entry.id   AF-A0A661PG06-F1
#
_cell.length_a   1.000
_cell.length_b   1.000
_cell.length_c   1.000
_cell.angle_alpha   90.00
_cell.angle_beta   90.00
_cell.angle_gamma   90.00
#
_symmetry.space_group_name_H-M   'P 1'
#
loop_
_entity.id
_entity.type
_entity.pdbx_description
1 polymer ?
#
loop_
_entity_poly.entity_id
_entity_poly.type
_entity_poly.pdbx_seq_one_letter_code
_entity_poly.pdbx_strand_id
1 'polypeptide(L)'
;MRKLSFSVLMVALGGAVAITACGDDETNDNSSTSTSTTSSGSGGSTSGTGGSGGSTSGTGGGTAGSGGLPSASGFCAWGCTTAGDCCFGDTNCPGAYPSNPTCEPGGWCKGPQCSNDTECTNGGALPDFACFLIDMSAMGMGDFNACIEGCAADQDCTAVPNTTCKGVDKNGDKYCLGDVSPCTGDDDCTGIGTCNIPTGTCVCADNNQCTFQNVNFCVLP
;
A
#
# COMPACT_ATOMS: atom_id res chain seq x y z
N MET A 1 24.04 -15.15 -22.06
CA MET A 1 23.49 -14.07 -21.21
C MET A 1 22.18 -14.60 -20.65
N ARG A 2 22.19 -15.05 -19.39
CA ARG A 2 20.99 -15.62 -18.74
C ARG A 2 20.14 -14.44 -18.25
N LYS A 3 18.90 -14.31 -18.76
CA LYS A 3 17.89 -13.41 -18.18
C LYS A 3 17.60 -13.91 -16.76
N LEU A 4 18.19 -13.27 -15.76
CA LEU A 4 17.74 -13.37 -14.37
C LEU A 4 16.44 -12.59 -14.30
N SER A 5 15.30 -13.28 -14.26
CA SER A 5 14.04 -12.67 -13.84
C SER A 5 14.20 -12.31 -12.37
N PHE A 6 14.48 -11.05 -12.10
CA PHE A 6 14.48 -10.49 -10.76
C PHE A 6 13.03 -10.43 -10.29
N SER A 7 12.59 -11.47 -9.58
CA SER A 7 11.46 -11.33 -8.66
C SER A 7 11.93 -10.39 -7.56
N VAL A 8 11.73 -9.09 -7.76
CA VAL A 8 11.69 -8.11 -6.68
C VAL A 8 10.59 -8.61 -5.76
N LEU A 9 10.98 -9.34 -4.72
CA LEU A 9 10.13 -9.66 -3.60
C LEU A 9 9.83 -8.30 -2.96
N MET A 10 8.77 -7.64 -3.42
CA MET A 10 8.17 -6.54 -2.71
C MET A 10 7.74 -7.13 -1.37
N VAL A 11 8.62 -7.01 -0.38
CA VAL A 11 8.27 -7.18 1.02
C VAL A 11 7.22 -6.12 1.25
N ALA A 12 5.95 -6.55 1.17
CA ALA A 12 4.80 -5.77 1.54
C ALA A 12 4.93 -5.48 3.04
N LEU A 13 5.76 -4.49 3.39
CA LEU A 13 5.59 -3.76 4.63
C LEU A 13 4.16 -3.23 4.57
N GLY A 14 3.32 -3.72 5.48
CA GLY A 14 1.88 -3.43 5.58
C GLY A 14 1.59 -1.98 5.94
N GLY A 15 1.99 -1.06 5.08
CA GLY A 15 1.63 0.34 5.08
C GLY A 15 1.52 0.78 3.63
N ALA A 16 0.31 0.66 3.06
CA ALA A 16 -0.12 1.22 1.78
C ALA A 16 1.00 1.47 0.75
N VAL A 17 1.73 0.42 0.37
CA VAL A 17 2.49 0.45 -0.87
C VAL A 17 1.46 0.28 -1.97
N ALA A 18 1.24 1.33 -2.75
CA ALA A 18 0.48 1.26 -3.98
C ALA A 18 1.21 0.33 -4.97
N ILE A 19 1.01 -0.98 -4.81
CA ILE A 19 1.34 -1.96 -5.83
C ILE A 19 0.22 -1.87 -6.86
N THR A 20 0.33 -0.93 -7.80
CA THR A 20 -0.41 -1.02 -9.05
C THR A 20 0.16 -2.22 -9.79
N ALA A 21 -0.40 -3.41 -9.54
CA ALA A 21 -0.16 -4.58 -10.36
C ALA A 21 -0.76 -4.30 -11.74
N CYS A 22 0.09 -3.98 -12.71
CA CYS A 22 -0.23 -4.05 -14.12
C CYS A 22 -0.69 -5.48 -14.43
N GLY A 23 -1.96 -5.63 -14.82
CA GLY A 23 -2.38 -6.77 -15.61
C GLY A 23 -1.84 -6.61 -17.03
N ASP A 24 -0.90 -7.46 -17.41
CA ASP A 24 -0.53 -7.69 -18.80
C ASP A 24 -1.70 -8.37 -19.51
N ASP A 25 -2.48 -7.61 -20.29
CA ASP A 25 -3.39 -8.20 -21.29
C ASP A 25 -2.72 -8.07 -22.66
N GLU A 26 -2.07 -9.16 -23.09
CA GLU A 26 -1.58 -9.31 -24.44
C GLU A 26 -2.77 -9.45 -25.39
N THR A 27 -3.09 -8.41 -26.15
CA THR A 27 -3.71 -8.60 -27.46
C THR A 27 -3.00 -7.77 -28.51
N ASN A 28 -2.14 -8.48 -29.22
CA ASN A 28 -1.53 -8.14 -30.48
C ASN A 28 -2.61 -7.95 -31.55
N ASP A 29 -2.73 -6.76 -32.15
CA ASP A 29 -3.18 -6.59 -33.54
C ASP A 29 -2.83 -5.20 -34.11
N ASN A 30 -1.70 -5.19 -34.83
CA ASN A 30 -1.51 -4.66 -36.18
C ASN A 30 -2.45 -3.56 -36.73
N SER A 31 -1.82 -2.51 -37.29
CA SER A 31 -2.14 -1.86 -38.58
C SER A 31 -2.82 -0.47 -38.58
N SER A 32 -2.03 0.47 -39.12
CA SER A 32 -2.39 1.55 -40.06
C SER A 32 -3.01 2.86 -39.58
N THR A 33 -2.17 3.90 -39.62
CA THR A 33 -2.34 5.21 -40.28
C THR A 33 -3.75 5.59 -40.79
N SER A 34 -4.26 6.75 -40.35
CA SER A 34 -4.80 7.83 -41.22
C SER A 34 -5.22 9.10 -40.45
N THR A 35 -4.58 10.20 -40.82
CA THR A 35 -5.03 11.60 -41.05
C THR A 35 -6.44 12.08 -40.60
N SER A 36 -6.42 13.17 -39.82
CA SER A 36 -7.24 14.40 -39.86
C SER A 36 -8.71 14.36 -40.30
N THR A 37 -9.60 14.95 -39.49
CA THR A 37 -10.40 16.16 -39.84
C THR A 37 -11.14 16.72 -38.62
N THR A 38 -11.15 18.04 -38.56
CA THR A 38 -11.98 18.93 -37.73
C THR A 38 -13.48 18.74 -37.99
N SER A 39 -14.32 18.87 -36.96
CA SER A 39 -15.71 19.34 -37.11
C SER A 39 -16.23 19.97 -35.83
N SER A 40 -16.45 21.28 -35.89
CA SER A 40 -17.23 22.08 -34.95
C SER A 40 -18.72 21.77 -35.14
N GLY A 41 -19.43 21.49 -34.05
CA GLY A 41 -20.87 21.27 -34.04
C GLY A 41 -21.56 22.10 -32.97
N SER A 42 -22.21 23.18 -33.38
CA SER A 42 -23.09 24.02 -32.58
C SER A 42 -24.52 23.47 -32.58
N GLY A 43 -25.24 23.63 -31.45
CA GLY A 43 -26.69 23.80 -31.45
C GLY A 43 -27.50 22.70 -30.76
N GLY A 44 -28.48 23.13 -29.96
CA GLY A 44 -29.59 22.26 -29.57
C GLY A 44 -30.23 22.60 -28.23
N SER A 45 -30.97 23.70 -28.16
CA SER A 45 -31.98 23.91 -27.11
C SER A 45 -33.17 22.97 -27.34
N THR A 46 -33.58 22.21 -26.33
CA THR A 46 -34.93 21.62 -26.29
C THR A 46 -35.54 21.77 -24.90
N SER A 47 -36.64 22.53 -24.88
CA SER A 47 -37.56 22.70 -23.76
C SER A 47 -38.46 21.46 -23.67
N GLY A 48 -38.50 20.81 -22.50
CA GLY A 48 -39.40 19.71 -22.20
C GLY A 48 -40.26 20.03 -20.99
N THR A 49 -41.52 20.41 -21.22
CA THR A 49 -42.60 20.50 -20.24
C THR A 49 -43.28 19.14 -20.04
N GLY A 50 -43.61 18.82 -18.78
CA GLY A 50 -44.79 18.02 -18.44
C GLY A 50 -44.53 16.60 -17.93
N GLY A 51 -44.98 16.31 -16.71
CA GLY A 51 -45.00 14.96 -16.15
C GLY A 51 -45.51 14.94 -14.71
N SER A 52 -46.84 15.02 -14.56
CA SER A 52 -47.54 14.85 -13.29
C SER A 52 -47.56 13.39 -12.84
N GLY A 53 -47.45 13.17 -11.52
CA GLY A 53 -48.19 12.11 -10.81
C GLY A 53 -47.50 10.77 -10.67
N GLY A 54 -46.96 10.51 -9.49
CA GLY A 54 -46.47 9.18 -9.08
C GLY A 54 -46.19 9.13 -7.59
N SER A 55 -47.24 8.96 -6.78
CA SER A 55 -47.12 8.61 -5.37
C SER A 55 -46.42 7.24 -5.26
N THR A 56 -45.15 7.26 -4.86
CA THR A 56 -44.46 6.08 -4.39
C THR A 56 -44.23 6.23 -2.89
N SER A 57 -44.79 5.26 -2.15
CA SER A 57 -44.64 5.10 -0.72
C SER A 57 -43.16 5.10 -0.34
N GLY A 58 -42.78 6.06 0.48
CA GLY A 58 -41.41 6.27 0.93
C GLY A 58 -40.83 5.02 1.59
N THR A 59 -39.82 4.45 0.95
CA THR A 59 -38.85 3.57 1.60
C THR A 59 -37.81 4.48 2.23
N GLY A 60 -37.66 4.36 3.55
CA GLY A 60 -36.97 5.33 4.39
C GLY A 60 -35.58 5.69 3.89
N GLY A 61 -35.35 6.99 3.75
CA GLY A 61 -34.02 7.56 3.71
C GLY A 61 -33.34 7.30 5.06
N GLY A 62 -32.53 6.25 5.11
CA GLY A 62 -31.43 6.18 6.04
C GLY A 62 -30.40 7.20 5.57
N THR A 63 -30.50 8.42 6.07
CA THR A 63 -29.38 9.34 6.09
C THR A 63 -28.22 8.56 6.70
N ALA A 64 -27.15 8.35 5.92
CA ALA A 64 -25.88 7.89 6.47
C ALA A 64 -25.55 8.84 7.61
N GLY A 65 -25.79 8.37 8.83
CA GLY A 65 -25.61 9.18 10.01
C GLY A 65 -24.18 9.66 10.00
N SER A 66 -24.00 10.96 10.18
CA SER A 66 -22.73 11.57 10.59
C SER A 66 -22.39 11.13 12.03
N GLY A 67 -22.51 9.83 12.31
CA GLY A 67 -22.05 9.19 13.52
C GLY A 67 -20.54 9.32 13.50
N GLY A 68 -20.00 9.97 14.52
CA GLY A 68 -18.62 10.44 14.58
C GLY A 68 -17.66 9.42 13.97
N LEU A 69 -16.84 9.90 13.03
CA LEU A 69 -15.72 9.14 12.49
C LEU A 69 -15.03 8.46 13.67
N PRO A 70 -14.94 7.12 13.68
CA PRO A 70 -14.21 6.45 14.74
C PRO A 70 -12.82 7.05 14.73
N SER A 71 -12.33 7.44 15.90
CA SER A 71 -10.92 7.80 16.11
C SER A 71 -10.04 6.55 16.01
N ALA A 72 -10.28 5.76 14.97
CA ALA A 72 -9.61 4.52 14.64
C ALA A 72 -8.33 4.87 13.93
N SER A 73 -7.22 4.68 14.65
CA SER A 73 -5.86 4.88 14.18
C SER A 73 -5.11 3.55 14.06
N GLY A 74 -5.84 2.43 13.98
CA GLY A 74 -5.23 1.13 13.77
C GLY A 74 -4.86 0.89 12.30
N PHE A 75 -4.03 -0.12 12.06
CA PHE A 75 -3.65 -0.56 10.73
C PHE A 75 -3.89 -2.07 10.56
N CYS A 76 -4.19 -2.51 9.35
CA CYS A 76 -4.40 -3.92 9.10
C CYS A 76 -3.07 -4.66 8.86
N ALA A 77 -2.89 -5.79 9.53
CA ALA A 77 -1.74 -6.68 9.43
C ALA A 77 -2.19 -8.15 9.32
N TRP A 78 -1.25 -9.07 9.13
CA TRP A 78 -1.53 -10.51 9.23
C TRP A 78 -1.56 -10.92 10.69
N GLY A 79 -2.56 -11.70 11.08
CA GLY A 79 -2.58 -12.33 12.39
C GLY A 79 -1.59 -13.48 12.50
N CYS A 80 -1.07 -13.73 13.70
CA CYS A 80 -0.20 -14.86 14.00
C CYS A 80 -0.33 -15.32 15.45
N THR A 81 0.07 -16.57 15.69
CA THR A 81 0.30 -17.14 17.02
C THR A 81 1.79 -17.46 17.23
N THR A 82 2.50 -17.77 16.16
CA THR A 82 3.94 -18.06 16.13
C THR A 82 4.60 -17.36 14.96
N ALA A 83 5.93 -17.20 15.00
CA ALA A 83 6.68 -16.63 13.88
C ALA A 83 6.49 -17.42 12.57
N GLY A 84 6.26 -18.74 12.67
CA GLY A 84 5.97 -19.60 11.51
C GLY A 84 4.70 -19.22 10.75
N ASP A 85 3.72 -18.60 11.42
CA ASP A 85 2.48 -18.16 10.76
C ASP A 85 2.74 -16.98 9.80
N CYS A 86 3.81 -16.22 10.05
CA CYS A 86 4.21 -15.07 9.25
C CYS A 86 5.02 -15.44 8.00
N CYS A 87 5.26 -16.74 7.79
CA CYS A 87 6.17 -17.25 6.77
C CYS A 87 5.51 -17.57 5.43
N PHE A 88 4.18 -17.55 5.34
CA PHE A 88 3.44 -17.87 4.11
C PHE A 88 3.82 -19.18 3.42
N GLY A 89 4.20 -20.17 4.20
CA GLY A 89 4.62 -21.47 3.66
C GLY A 89 6.05 -21.51 3.12
N ASP A 90 6.85 -20.45 3.29
CA ASP A 90 8.31 -20.53 3.10
C ASP A 90 8.90 -21.52 4.12
N THR A 91 9.43 -22.63 3.63
CA THR A 91 10.03 -23.68 4.45
C THR A 91 11.32 -23.25 5.15
N ASN A 92 11.94 -22.14 4.71
CA ASN A 92 13.14 -21.59 5.33
C ASN A 92 12.83 -20.49 6.36
N CYS A 93 11.57 -20.33 6.74
CA CYS A 93 11.10 -19.30 7.63
C CYS A 93 10.49 -19.90 8.93
N PRO A 94 10.80 -19.34 10.12
CA PRO A 94 11.71 -18.22 10.34
C PRO A 94 13.19 -18.64 10.17
N GLY A 95 13.97 -17.79 9.50
CA GLY A 95 15.37 -18.01 9.14
C GLY A 95 16.21 -16.74 9.27
N ALA A 96 17.23 -16.60 8.42
CA ALA A 96 17.98 -15.34 8.28
C ALA A 96 17.19 -14.33 7.43
N TYR A 97 17.51 -13.03 7.54
CA TYR A 97 16.94 -12.01 6.66
C TYR A 97 17.13 -12.40 5.17
N PRO A 98 16.10 -12.28 4.31
CA PRO A 98 14.78 -11.68 4.53
C PRO A 98 13.68 -12.64 5.01
N SER A 99 13.99 -13.90 5.34
CA SER A 99 13.01 -14.91 5.78
C SER A 99 12.84 -14.94 7.31
N ASN A 100 12.98 -13.80 8.00
CA ASN A 100 12.98 -13.71 9.47
C ASN A 100 11.82 -12.86 10.08
N PRO A 101 10.55 -13.02 9.64
CA PRO A 101 9.44 -12.33 10.26
C PRO A 101 9.23 -12.77 11.71
N THR A 102 8.67 -11.88 12.53
CA THR A 102 8.36 -12.17 13.93
C THR A 102 6.85 -12.07 14.17
N CYS A 103 6.35 -12.91 15.08
CA CYS A 103 5.00 -12.74 15.60
C CYS A 103 5.06 -11.90 16.87
N GLU A 104 4.51 -10.69 16.81
CA GLU A 104 4.51 -9.79 17.95
C GLU A 104 3.54 -10.28 19.03
N PRO A 105 3.76 -9.94 20.32
CA PRO A 105 2.87 -10.36 21.41
C PRO A 105 1.40 -9.98 21.22
N GLY A 106 1.11 -8.98 20.39
CA GLY A 106 -0.24 -8.57 20.00
C GLY A 106 -0.93 -9.52 19.01
N GLY A 107 -0.27 -10.58 18.56
CA GLY A 107 -0.85 -11.58 17.64
C GLY A 107 -0.84 -11.14 16.18
N TRP A 108 0.13 -10.30 15.78
CA TRP A 108 0.29 -9.84 14.40
C TRP A 108 1.72 -9.99 13.90
N CYS A 109 1.88 -10.20 12.59
CA CYS A 109 3.15 -10.42 11.95
C CYS A 109 3.90 -9.12 11.69
N LYS A 110 5.06 -8.98 12.35
CA LYS A 110 6.04 -7.97 11.99
C LYS A 110 6.91 -8.50 10.86
N GLY A 111 7.11 -7.64 9.86
CA GLY A 111 7.91 -7.97 8.69
C GLY A 111 9.36 -8.37 9.04
N PRO A 112 10.08 -8.99 8.10
CA PRO A 112 11.48 -9.33 8.29
C PRO A 112 12.33 -8.08 8.53
N GLN A 113 13.27 -8.18 9.45
CA GLN A 113 14.13 -7.08 9.87
C GLN A 113 15.58 -7.41 9.63
N CYS A 114 16.31 -6.49 9.02
CA CYS A 114 17.76 -6.62 8.90
C CYS A 114 18.43 -6.34 10.26
N SER A 115 19.61 -6.92 10.46
CA SER A 115 20.45 -6.68 11.63
C SER A 115 21.65 -5.77 11.35
N ASN A 116 22.04 -5.64 10.08
CA ASN A 116 23.17 -4.85 9.62
C ASN A 116 23.10 -4.64 8.10
N ASP A 117 23.90 -3.70 7.57
CA ASP A 117 23.91 -3.34 6.16
C ASP A 117 24.31 -4.49 5.23
N THR A 118 25.13 -5.45 5.71
CA THR A 118 25.58 -6.57 4.87
C THR A 118 24.40 -7.43 4.42
N GLU A 119 23.38 -7.59 5.28
CA GLU A 119 22.14 -8.32 4.94
C GLU A 119 21.33 -7.61 3.85
N CYS A 120 21.44 -6.29 3.73
CA CYS A 120 20.70 -5.48 2.75
C CYS A 120 21.33 -5.44 1.37
N THR A 121 22.66 -5.58 1.28
CA THR A 121 23.36 -5.51 0.00
C THR A 121 23.13 -6.71 -0.92
N ASN A 122 22.53 -7.80 -0.42
CA ASN A 122 22.35 -9.06 -1.14
C ASN A 122 23.65 -9.54 -1.84
N GLY A 123 24.75 -9.59 -1.08
CA GLY A 123 26.07 -9.95 -1.61
C GLY A 123 26.67 -8.91 -2.56
N GLY A 124 26.31 -7.64 -2.41
CA GLY A 124 26.78 -6.52 -3.22
C GLY A 124 25.96 -6.23 -4.48
N ALA A 125 24.83 -6.93 -4.68
CA ALA A 125 23.91 -6.65 -5.77
C ALA A 125 23.13 -5.34 -5.58
N LEU A 126 22.96 -4.90 -4.33
CA LEU A 126 22.25 -3.68 -3.92
C LEU A 126 23.19 -2.80 -3.08
N PRO A 127 24.22 -2.18 -3.69
CA PRO A 127 25.27 -1.49 -2.95
C PRO A 127 24.78 -0.27 -2.17
N ASP A 128 23.67 0.34 -2.60
CA ASP A 128 23.10 1.53 -1.99
C ASP A 128 22.03 1.20 -0.92
N PHE A 129 21.77 -0.08 -0.67
CA PHE A 129 20.82 -0.52 0.37
C PHE A 129 21.54 -0.72 1.70
N ALA A 130 21.02 -0.08 2.74
CA ALA A 130 21.51 -0.17 4.11
C ALA A 130 20.38 -0.56 5.07
N CYS A 131 20.74 -0.96 6.28
CA CYS A 131 19.78 -1.36 7.31
C CYS A 131 19.39 -0.14 8.16
N PHE A 132 18.27 0.49 7.80
CA PHE A 132 17.79 1.71 8.44
C PHE A 132 16.90 1.43 9.64
N LEU A 133 17.12 2.15 10.74
CA LEU A 133 16.28 2.10 11.94
C LEU A 133 15.14 3.11 11.82
N ILE A 134 13.97 2.64 11.40
CA ILE A 134 12.78 3.46 11.15
C ILE A 134 11.94 3.57 12.42
N ASP A 135 11.55 4.80 12.75
CA ASP A 135 10.57 5.05 13.80
C ASP A 135 9.14 4.82 13.29
N MET A 136 8.55 3.70 13.66
CA MET A 136 7.13 3.40 13.39
C MET A 136 6.26 3.57 14.64
N SER A 137 6.73 4.29 15.65
CA SER A 137 5.96 4.54 16.89
C SER A 137 4.68 5.34 16.64
N ALA A 138 4.64 6.20 15.62
CA ALA A 138 3.42 6.89 15.19
C ALA A 138 2.30 5.93 14.75
N MET A 139 2.66 4.70 14.36
CA MET A 139 1.74 3.61 14.00
C MET A 139 1.62 2.56 15.11
N GLY A 140 2.20 2.79 16.30
CA GLY A 140 2.18 1.83 17.40
C GLY A 140 3.09 0.60 17.22
N MET A 141 3.93 0.57 16.18
CA MET A 141 4.78 -0.59 15.85
C MET A 141 6.19 -0.55 16.47
N GLY A 142 6.53 0.55 17.14
CA GLY A 142 7.87 0.78 17.70
C GLY A 142 8.92 0.92 16.60
N ASP A 143 10.12 0.41 16.88
CA ASP A 143 11.27 0.56 15.98
C ASP A 143 11.32 -0.61 15.00
N PHE A 144 11.67 -0.32 13.75
CA PHE A 144 11.74 -1.31 12.68
C PHE A 144 13.02 -1.14 11.85
N ASN A 145 13.80 -2.21 11.73
CA ASN A 145 14.97 -2.23 10.84
C ASN A 145 14.57 -2.70 9.44
N ALA A 146 14.71 -1.82 8.44
CA ALA A 146 14.38 -2.12 7.04
C ALA A 146 15.59 -1.99 6.14
N CYS A 147 15.71 -2.87 5.14
CA CYS A 147 16.63 -2.65 4.04
C CYS A 147 16.01 -1.68 3.04
N ILE A 148 16.56 -0.48 2.95
CA ILE A 148 16.08 0.58 2.07
C ILE A 148 17.28 1.22 1.36
N GLU A 149 17.06 1.72 0.15
CA GLU A 149 18.03 2.54 -0.59
C GLU A 149 18.29 3.84 0.17
N GLY A 150 19.54 4.05 0.58
CA GLY A 150 19.99 5.32 1.15
C GLY A 150 20.09 6.40 0.07
N CYS A 151 19.96 7.66 0.45
CA CYS A 151 19.99 8.76 -0.51
C CYS A 151 20.53 10.07 0.07
N ALA A 152 21.08 10.91 -0.80
CA ALA A 152 21.40 12.31 -0.51
C ALA A 152 20.41 13.26 -1.21
N ALA A 153 19.90 12.88 -2.38
CA ALA A 153 18.93 13.61 -3.19
C ALA A 153 17.97 12.67 -3.92
N ASP A 154 16.88 13.23 -4.48
CA ASP A 154 15.85 12.44 -5.19
C ASP A 154 16.40 11.64 -6.38
N GLN A 155 17.49 12.11 -6.99
CA GLN A 155 18.14 11.41 -8.12
C GLN A 155 18.83 10.12 -7.70
N ASP A 156 19.07 9.90 -6.41
CA ASP A 156 19.66 8.66 -5.90
C ASP A 156 18.60 7.55 -5.80
N CYS A 157 17.32 7.92 -5.72
CA CYS A 157 16.19 7.00 -5.56
C CYS A 157 15.76 6.36 -6.89
N THR A 158 16.64 5.51 -7.42
CA THR A 158 16.47 4.92 -8.75
C THR A 158 16.10 3.44 -8.70
N ALA A 159 16.37 2.75 -7.59
CA ALA A 159 16.06 1.34 -7.47
C ALA A 159 14.55 1.08 -7.37
N VAL A 160 13.80 2.01 -6.76
CA VAL A 160 12.34 1.89 -6.57
C VAL A 160 11.62 3.06 -7.25
N PRO A 161 10.74 2.79 -8.24
CA PRO A 161 10.00 3.86 -8.92
C PRO A 161 9.08 4.61 -7.94
N ASN A 162 8.85 5.89 -8.22
CA ASN A 162 7.98 6.77 -7.42
C ASN A 162 8.45 6.96 -5.97
N THR A 163 9.76 6.88 -5.72
CA THR A 163 10.36 7.22 -4.44
C THR A 163 11.15 8.52 -4.52
N THR A 164 11.22 9.23 -3.40
CA THR A 164 11.96 10.48 -3.24
C THR A 164 12.82 10.42 -1.99
N CYS A 165 13.86 11.26 -1.92
CA CYS A 165 14.82 11.28 -0.83
C CYS A 165 14.31 12.09 0.37
N LYS A 166 13.23 11.60 0.97
CA LYS A 166 12.49 12.27 2.05
C LYS A 166 12.40 11.46 3.34
N GLY A 167 12.70 10.15 3.30
CA GLY A 167 12.75 9.33 4.50
C GLY A 167 13.89 9.76 5.40
N VAL A 168 13.69 9.72 6.71
CA VAL A 168 14.73 10.00 7.71
C VAL A 168 14.62 8.95 8.80
N ASP A 169 15.72 8.25 9.05
CA ASP A 169 15.78 7.23 10.09
C ASP A 169 16.01 7.86 11.48
N LYS A 170 16.09 7.04 12.53
CA LYS A 170 16.33 7.53 13.89
C LYS A 170 17.72 8.16 14.11
N ASN A 171 18.69 7.86 13.26
CA ASN A 171 20.04 8.41 13.32
C ASN A 171 20.16 9.72 12.51
N GLY A 172 19.15 10.08 11.73
CA GLY A 172 19.13 11.25 10.86
C GLY A 172 19.60 10.97 9.44
N ASP A 173 19.86 9.70 9.10
CA ASP A 173 20.24 9.28 7.76
C ASP A 173 19.02 9.26 6.85
N LYS A 174 19.22 9.67 5.59
CA LYS A 174 18.15 9.78 4.62
C LYS A 174 18.02 8.51 3.78
N TYR A 175 16.78 8.15 3.48
CA TYR A 175 16.45 7.00 2.64
C TYR A 175 15.32 7.31 1.65
N CYS A 176 15.26 6.52 0.59
CA CYS A 176 14.25 6.63 -0.46
C CYS A 176 12.91 6.12 0.04
N LEU A 177 11.89 6.98 0.01
CA LEU A 177 10.55 6.66 0.48
C LEU A 177 9.52 6.98 -0.61
N GLY A 178 8.60 6.06 -0.84
CA GLY A 178 7.50 6.23 -1.78
C GLY A 178 6.53 7.33 -1.35
N ASP A 179 5.88 7.96 -2.32
CA ASP A 179 4.63 8.68 -2.06
C ASP A 179 3.50 7.66 -1.91
N VAL A 180 2.89 7.64 -0.72
CA VAL A 180 1.63 6.92 -0.52
C VAL A 180 0.54 7.81 -1.08
N SER A 181 -0.14 7.35 -2.13
CA SER A 181 -1.31 8.06 -2.65
C SER A 181 -2.37 8.11 -1.54
N PRO A 182 -2.87 9.29 -1.17
CA PRO A 182 -3.91 9.38 -0.17
C PRO A 182 -5.17 8.68 -0.68
N CYS A 183 -5.84 7.94 0.20
CA CYS A 183 -7.17 7.44 -0.07
C CYS A 183 -8.17 8.60 -0.11
N THR A 184 -9.14 8.51 -1.02
CA THR A 184 -10.26 9.45 -1.17
C THR A 184 -11.61 8.82 -0.79
N GLY A 185 -11.66 7.48 -0.78
CA GLY A 185 -12.78 6.68 -0.27
C GLY A 185 -12.33 5.27 0.12
N ASP A 186 -13.25 4.49 0.70
CA ASP A 186 -12.95 3.14 1.21
C ASP A 186 -12.48 2.17 0.12
N ASP A 187 -12.95 2.36 -1.12
CA ASP A 187 -12.55 1.52 -2.26
C ASP A 187 -11.04 1.63 -2.57
N ASP A 188 -10.41 2.77 -2.25
CA ASP A 188 -8.96 2.97 -2.42
C ASP A 188 -8.14 2.13 -1.44
N CYS A 189 -8.75 1.65 -0.35
CA CYS A 189 -8.07 0.87 0.68
C CYS A 189 -7.99 -0.62 0.34
N THR A 190 -8.70 -1.09 -0.69
CA THR A 190 -8.60 -2.47 -1.22
C THR A 190 -8.74 -3.58 -0.15
N GLY A 191 -9.48 -3.31 0.93
CA GLY A 191 -9.66 -4.26 2.04
C GLY A 191 -8.59 -4.19 3.15
N ILE A 192 -7.71 -3.19 3.13
CA ILE A 192 -6.70 -2.90 4.18
C ILE A 192 -7.26 -1.83 5.15
N GLY A 193 -8.56 -1.91 5.45
CA GLY A 193 -9.26 -0.95 6.32
C GLY A 193 -10.23 -0.03 5.57
N THR A 194 -10.59 1.06 6.24
CA THR A 194 -11.46 2.15 5.78
C THR A 194 -10.68 3.44 5.61
N CYS A 195 -11.06 4.27 4.65
CA CYS A 195 -10.35 5.50 4.37
C CYS A 195 -10.66 6.58 5.42
N ASN A 196 -9.63 7.04 6.12
CA ASN A 196 -9.71 8.24 6.93
C ASN A 196 -9.50 9.48 6.04
N ILE A 197 -10.58 9.94 5.41
CA ILE A 197 -10.60 11.06 4.45
C ILE A 197 -9.81 12.30 4.94
N PRO A 198 -9.94 12.75 6.20
CA PRO A 198 -9.13 13.88 6.71
C PRO A 198 -7.61 13.69 6.58
N THR A 199 -7.14 12.46 6.73
CA THR A 199 -5.70 12.11 6.70
C THR A 199 -5.25 11.49 5.38
N GLY A 200 -6.19 10.99 4.56
CA GLY A 200 -5.90 10.23 3.36
C GLY A 200 -5.28 8.85 3.64
N THR A 201 -5.40 8.30 4.85
CA THR A 201 -4.81 6.99 5.19
C THR A 201 -5.87 5.91 5.40
N CYS A 202 -5.57 4.69 4.98
CA CYS A 202 -6.39 3.52 5.28
C CYS A 202 -6.14 3.04 6.72
N VAL A 203 -7.19 3.02 7.53
CA VAL A 203 -7.15 2.68 8.95
C VAL A 203 -8.19 1.62 9.28
N CYS A 204 -8.01 0.92 10.38
CA CYS A 204 -9.00 -0.01 10.92
C CYS A 204 -9.31 0.29 12.38
N ALA A 205 -10.55 -0.02 12.77
CA ALA A 205 -11.09 -0.01 14.12
C ALA A 205 -11.23 -1.43 14.68
N ASP A 206 -11.42 -2.42 13.80
CA ASP A 206 -11.57 -3.82 14.14
C ASP A 206 -11.15 -4.74 12.97
N ASN A 207 -11.04 -6.04 13.27
CA ASN A 207 -10.58 -7.05 12.32
C ASN A 207 -11.50 -7.22 11.10
N ASN A 208 -12.79 -6.87 11.20
CA ASN A 208 -13.74 -7.06 10.08
C ASN A 208 -13.48 -6.06 8.93
N GLN A 209 -12.73 -4.99 9.19
CA GLN A 209 -12.32 -4.02 8.18
C GLN A 209 -11.05 -4.47 7.44
N CYS A 210 -10.35 -5.48 7.95
CA CYS A 210 -9.17 -6.10 7.35
C CYS A 210 -9.64 -7.33 6.54
N THR A 211 -9.99 -7.10 5.28
CA THR A 211 -10.59 -8.12 4.40
C THR A 211 -9.68 -8.53 3.24
N PHE A 212 -8.55 -7.85 3.05
CA PHE A 212 -7.55 -8.25 2.07
C PHE A 212 -6.94 -9.61 2.44
N GLN A 213 -6.59 -10.41 1.43
CA GLN A 213 -6.13 -11.78 1.66
C GLN A 213 -4.95 -11.82 2.64
N ASN A 214 -5.12 -12.63 3.69
CA ASN A 214 -4.19 -12.80 4.82
C ASN A 214 -4.05 -11.58 5.75
N VAL A 215 -4.51 -10.40 5.37
CA VAL A 215 -4.57 -9.16 6.18
C VAL A 215 -5.91 -9.12 6.90
N ASN A 216 -5.95 -9.81 8.04
CA ASN A 216 -7.18 -10.09 8.79
C ASN A 216 -7.15 -9.62 10.25
N PHE A 217 -6.11 -8.87 10.64
CA PHE A 217 -5.93 -8.41 12.01
C PHE A 217 -5.77 -6.89 12.05
N CYS A 218 -6.59 -6.21 12.85
CA CYS A 218 -6.47 -4.78 13.07
C CYS A 218 -5.57 -4.52 14.29
N VAL A 219 -4.39 -3.98 14.03
CA VAL A 219 -3.44 -3.58 15.08
C VAL A 219 -3.83 -2.17 15.54
N LEU A 220 -4.33 -2.08 16.76
CA LEU A 220 -4.64 -0.81 17.42
C LEU A 220 -3.38 -0.27 18.13
N PRO A 221 -3.17 1.06 18.16
CA PRO A 221 -2.02 1.68 18.84
C PRO A 221 -2.09 1.61 20.37
#